data_AF-A0A1I0FDI2-F1
#
_entry.id   AF-A0A1I0FDI2-F1
#
_cell.length_a   1.000
_cell.length_b   1.000
_cell.length_c   1.000
_cell.angle_alpha   90.00
_cell.angle_beta   90.00
_cell.angle_gamma   90.00
#
_symmetry.space_group_name_H-M   'P 1'
#
loop_
_entity.id
_entity.type
_entity.pdbx_description
1 polymer ?
#
loop_
_entity_poly.entity_id
_entity_poly.type
_entity_poly.pdbx_seq_one_letter_code
_entity_poly.pdbx_strand_id
1 'polypeptide(L)' 'MSILKCSCCKRSSKSITELIVIGNRSYCSRCIKNIRVRKTGLKVNFYTNLGARCFVETRNRGYAVEEYNIKELCIG' A
#
# COMPACT_ATOMS: atom_id res chain seq x y z
N MET A 1 10.11 -12.53 -18.06
CA MET A 1 9.47 -11.44 -17.29
C MET A 1 8.67 -12.03 -16.13
N SER A 2 9.09 -11.79 -14.89
CA SER A 2 8.33 -12.21 -13.71
C SER A 2 7.05 -11.40 -13.62
N ILE A 3 5.90 -12.08 -13.66
CA ILE A 3 4.60 -11.43 -13.54
C ILE A 3 4.46 -10.91 -12.10
N LEU A 4 4.37 -9.59 -11.94
CA LEU A 4 4.07 -8.99 -10.64
C LEU A 4 2.73 -9.54 -10.12
N LYS A 5 2.70 -9.94 -8.85
CA LYS A 5 1.54 -10.53 -8.19
C LYS A 5 1.31 -9.84 -6.85
N CYS A 6 0.05 -9.56 -6.54
CA CYS A 6 -0.35 -9.05 -5.23
C CYS A 6 0.18 -9.96 -4.12
N SER A 7 0.86 -9.40 -3.12
CA SER A 7 1.45 -10.15 -2.01
C SER A 7 0.39 -10.86 -1.19
N CYS A 8 -0.79 -10.25 -1.01
CA CYS A 8 -1.90 -10.77 -0.22
C CYS A 8 -2.72 -11.83 -0.98
N CYS A 9 -3.24 -11.51 -2.16
CA CYS A 9 -4.19 -12.38 -2.88
C CYS A 9 -3.56 -13.17 -4.05
N LYS A 10 -2.25 -13.01 -4.29
CA LYS A 10 -1.46 -13.69 -5.35
C LYS A 10 -1.94 -13.50 -6.78
N ARG A 11 -2.98 -12.68 -7.01
CA ARG A 11 -3.47 -12.30 -8.33
C ARG A 11 -2.43 -11.46 -9.07
N SER A 12 -2.22 -11.77 -10.34
CA SER A 12 -1.26 -11.10 -11.21
C SER A 12 -1.78 -9.77 -11.76
N SER A 13 -0.86 -8.90 -12.17
CA SER A 13 -1.17 -7.67 -12.91
C SER A 13 -1.92 -7.91 -14.24
N LYS A 14 -1.88 -9.11 -14.81
CA LYS A 14 -2.68 -9.47 -15.99
C LYS A 14 -4.20 -9.50 -15.73
N SER A 15 -4.63 -9.65 -14.47
CA SER A 15 -6.06 -9.72 -14.10
C SER A 15 -6.53 -8.56 -13.23
N ILE A 16 -5.63 -7.62 -12.90
CA ILE A 16 -5.92 -6.50 -12.01
C ILE A 16 -5.34 -5.24 -12.64
N THR A 17 -6.18 -4.21 -12.78
CA THR A 17 -5.79 -2.85 -13.13
C THR A 17 -4.80 -2.35 -12.07
N GLU A 18 -3.53 -2.31 -12.45
CA GLU A 18 -2.41 -1.70 -11.72
C GLU A 18 -2.11 -2.28 -10.33
N LEU A 19 -0.96 -2.96 -10.23
CA LEU A 19 -0.39 -3.33 -8.93
C LEU A 19 0.42 -2.15 -8.40
N ILE A 20 0.11 -1.74 -7.18
CA ILE A 20 0.84 -0.70 -6.46
C ILE A 20 2.04 -1.37 -5.79
N VAL A 21 3.25 -0.92 -6.13
CA VAL A 21 4.49 -1.45 -5.60
C VAL A 21 4.93 -0.60 -4.41
N ILE A 22 5.00 -1.20 -3.23
CA ILE A 22 5.52 -0.54 -2.03
C ILE A 22 6.71 -1.36 -1.50
N GLY A 23 7.90 -0.78 -1.58
CA GLY A 23 9.15 -1.47 -1.28
C GLY A 23 9.36 -2.64 -2.24
N ASN A 24 9.58 -3.84 -1.68
CA ASN A 24 9.82 -5.06 -2.46
C ASN A 24 8.54 -5.90 -2.67
N ARG A 25 7.37 -5.36 -2.34
CA ARG A 25 6.09 -6.07 -2.43
C ARG A 25 5.14 -5.30 -3.32
N SER A 26 4.28 -6.02 -4.02
CA SER A 26 3.25 -5.43 -4.88
C SER A 26 1.88 -5.81 -4.36
N TYR A 27 0.90 -4.91 -4.48
CA TYR A 27 -0.44 -5.07 -3.94
C TYR A 27 -1.47 -4.62 -4.96
N CYS A 28 -2.62 -5.30 -5.00
CA CYS A 28 -3.75 -4.75 -5.72
C CYS A 28 -4.44 -3.66 -4.89
N SER A 29 -5.11 -2.74 -5.58
CA SER A 29 -5.91 -1.66 -4.99
C SER A 29 -6.92 -2.15 -3.94
N ARG A 30 -7.43 -3.39 -4.07
CA ARG A 30 -8.34 -4.00 -3.08
C ARG A 30 -7.63 -4.43 -1.79
N CYS A 31 -6.48 -5.09 -1.91
CA CYS A 31 -5.77 -5.62 -0.75
C CYS A 31 -5.07 -4.51 0.03
N ILE A 32 -4.50 -3.53 -0.67
CA ILE A 32 -3.71 -2.47 -0.04
C ILE A 32 -4.56 -1.59 0.89
N LYS A 33 -5.82 -1.31 0.51
CA LYS A 33 -6.79 -0.57 1.34
C LYS A 33 -7.12 -1.23 2.68
N ASN A 34 -6.89 -2.54 2.79
CA ASN A 34 -7.09 -3.29 4.03
C ASN A 34 -5.86 -3.30 4.93
N ILE A 35 -4.71 -2.86 4.42
CA ILE A 35 -3.49 -2.74 5.20
C ILE A 35 -3.64 -1.52 6.10
N ARG A 36 -3.30 -1.71 7.38
CA ARG A 36 -3.29 -0.64 8.37
C ARG A 36 -1.86 -0.16 8.56
N VAL A 37 -1.67 1.14 8.74
CA VAL A 37 -0.37 1.67 9.15
C VAL A 37 -0.10 1.17 10.58
N ARG A 38 1.01 0.48 10.83
CA ARG A 38 1.28 -0.08 12.18
C ARG A 38 1.40 0.99 13.26
N LYS A 39 1.92 2.17 12.89
CA LYS A 39 2.13 3.29 13.82
C LYS A 39 0.82 3.89 14.34
N THR A 40 -0.22 3.94 13.50
CA THR A 40 -1.52 4.57 13.86
C THR A 40 -2.69 3.59 13.94
N GLY A 41 -2.53 2.37 13.42
CA GLY A 41 -3.60 1.40 13.28
C GLY A 41 -4.70 1.82 12.29
N LEU A 42 -4.54 2.95 11.59
CA LEU A 42 -5.56 3.52 10.74
C LEU A 42 -5.64 2.81 9.39
N LYS A 43 -6.86 2.74 8.86
CA LYS A 43 -7.09 2.33 7.47
C LYS A 43 -6.67 3.47 6.54
N VAL A 44 -5.96 3.09 5.50
CA VAL A 44 -5.46 3.99 4.48
C VAL A 44 -6.35 3.89 3.24
N ASN A 45 -6.77 5.04 2.72
CA ASN A 45 -7.58 5.12 1.50
C ASN A 45 -6.71 5.06 0.24
N PHE A 46 -5.55 5.72 0.29
CA PHE A 46 -4.65 5.87 -0.84
C PHE A 46 -3.19 5.71 -0.41
N TYR A 47 -2.40 5.05 -1.26
CA TYR A 47 -0.98 4.83 -1.06
C TYR A 47 -0.21 5.34 -2.27
N THR A 48 0.82 6.15 -2.03
CA THR A 48 1.86 6.46 -3.02
C THR A 48 3.23 6.36 -2.37
N ASN A 49 4.28 6.09 -3.14
CA ASN A 49 5.63 5.97 -2.63
C ASN A 49 6.64 6.66 -3.52
N LEU A 50 7.67 7.21 -2.87
CA LEU A 50 8.83 7.80 -3.52
C LEU A 50 10.08 7.22 -2.84
N GLY A 51 10.70 6.24 -3.49
CA GLY A 51 11.83 5.50 -2.93
C GLY A 51 11.45 4.75 -1.65
N ALA A 52 12.08 5.12 -0.53
CA ALA A 52 11.85 4.51 0.79
C ALA A 52 10.70 5.16 1.59
N ARG A 53 10.15 6.28 1.10
CA ARG A 53 9.08 7.05 1.75
C ARG A 53 7.75 6.67 1.10
N CYS A 54 6.71 6.57 1.92
CA CYS A 54 5.38 6.26 1.47
C CYS A 54 4.42 7.27 2.09
N PHE A 55 3.63 7.89 1.22
CA PHE A 55 2.60 8.84 1.60
C PHE A 55 1.27 8.10 1.57
N VAL A 56 0.56 8.20 2.67
CA VAL A 56 -0.72 7.51 2.86
C VAL A 56 -1.77 8.53 3.22
N GLU A 57 -2.92 8.41 2.57
CA GLU A 57 -4.08 9.20 2.95
C GLU A 57 -4.88 8.44 4.02
N THR A 58 -4.87 8.95 5.24
CA THR A 58 -5.69 8.42 6.34
C THR A 58 -6.93 9.29 6.52
N ARG A 59 -8.04 8.65 6.88
CA ARG A 59 -9.30 9.35 7.20
C ARG A 59 -9.39 9.54 8.70
N ASN A 60 -8.90 10.66 9.21
CA ASN A 60 -9.00 11.02 10.62
C ASN A 60 -9.59 12.43 10.76
N ARG A 61 -10.91 12.52 11.03
CA ARG A 61 -11.69 13.79 11.07
C ARG A 61 -11.63 14.66 9.78
N GLY A 62 -10.92 14.21 8.74
CA GLY A 62 -10.71 14.83 7.44
C GLY A 62 -9.79 13.94 6.57
N TYR A 63 -9.36 14.44 5.41
CA TYR A 63 -8.32 13.81 4.60
C TYR A 63 -6.96 14.35 5.06
N ALA A 64 -6.13 13.49 5.64
CA ALA A 64 -4.76 13.83 6.00
C ALA A 64 -3.80 12.96 5.20
N VAL A 65 -2.85 13.59 4.52
CA VAL A 65 -1.74 12.88 3.90
C VAL A 65 -0.62 12.82 4.92
N GLU A 66 -0.33 11.62 5.39
CA GLU A 66 0.74 11.35 6.34
C GLU A 66 1.89 10.64 5.61
N GLU A 67 3.10 11.00 5.98
CA GLU A 67 4.30 10.39 5.43
C GLU A 67 4.89 9.39 6.41
N TYR A 68 5.20 8.20 5.91
CA TYR A 68 5.82 7.12 6.67
C TYR A 68 6.99 6.53 5.91
N ASN A 69 7.95 6.00 6.65
CA ASN A 69 8.91 5.08 6.06
C ASN A 69 8.20 3.76 5.72
N ILE A 70 8.55 3.12 4.60
CA ILE A 70 7.97 1.83 4.19
C ILE A 70 8.10 0.76 5.30
N LYS A 71 9.17 0.83 6.11
CA LYS A 71 9.35 -0.05 7.27
C LYS A 71 8.28 0.15 8.35
N GLU A 72 7.80 1.38 8.55
CA GLU A 72 6.76 1.71 9.55
C GLU A 72 5.37 1.22 9.13
N LEU A 73 5.13 1.12 7.82
CA LEU A 73 3.88 0.60 7.29
C LEU A 73 3.73 -0.90 7.52
N CYS A 74 4.83 -1.62 7.82
CA CYS A 74 4.85 -3.05 8.09
C CYS A 74 4.03 -3.83 7.06
N ILE A 75 4.18 -3.44 5.78
CA ILE A 75 3.36 -3.99 4.69
C ILE A 75 3.81 -5.45 4.47
N GLY A 76 3.08 -6.34 5.13
CA GLY A 76 3.43 -7.71 5.44
C GLY A 76 2.26 -8.63 5.20
#